data_AF-A0A2N2LEM7-F1
#
_entry.id   AF-A0A2N2LEM7-F1
#
_cell.length_a   1.000
_cell.length_b   1.000
_cell.length_c   1.000
_cell.angle_alpha   90.00
_cell.angle_beta   90.00
_cell.angle_gamma   90.00
#
_symmetry.space_group_name_H-M   'P 1'
#
loop_
_entity.id
_entity.type
_entity.pdbx_description
1 polymer ?
#
loop_
_entity_poly.entity_id
_entity_poly.type
_entity_poly.pdbx_seq_one_letter_code
_entity_poly.pdbx_strand_id
1 'polypeptide(L)' 'GREKVAFAMYPTSMDELISIADAGEIMPPKSTWFEPKLRSGLFIHLLSE' A
#
# COMPACT_ATOMS: atom_id res chain seq x y z
N GLY A 1 9.18 -24.02 -2.16
CA GLY A 1 9.80 -23.20 -1.10
C GLY A 1 11.25 -23.59 -0.97
N ARG A 2 12.17 -22.70 -1.36
CA ARG A 2 13.62 -22.87 -1.15
C ARG A 2 14.15 -22.07 0.05
N GLU A 3 13.32 -21.20 0.61
CA GLU A 3 13.71 -20.29 1.69
C GLU A 3 13.70 -20.98 3.06
N LYS A 4 14.60 -20.54 3.95
CA LYS A 4 14.85 -21.15 5.28
C LYS A 4 14.35 -20.33 6.46
N VAL A 5 13.98 -19.07 6.24
CA VAL A 5 13.59 -18.11 7.28
C VAL A 5 12.47 -17.22 6.75
N ALA A 6 11.55 -16.82 7.63
CA ALA A 6 10.52 -15.83 7.35
C ALA A 6 10.42 -14.83 8.51
N PHE A 7 10.06 -13.60 8.18
CA PHE A 7 9.84 -12.51 9.15
C PHE A 7 8.38 -12.10 9.14
N ALA A 8 7.78 -11.99 10.32
CA ALA A 8 6.48 -11.37 10.51
C ALA A 8 6.69 -10.00 11.15
N MET A 9 6.02 -8.99 10.61
CA MET A 9 6.07 -7.62 11.12
C MET A 9 4.69 -7.20 11.60
N TYR A 10 4.64 -6.22 12.49
CA TYR A 10 3.38 -5.58 12.86
C TYR A 10 2.78 -4.85 11.63
N PRO A 11 1.45 -4.88 11.47
CA PRO A 11 0.80 -4.14 10.39
C PRO A 11 0.94 -2.64 10.63
N THR A 12 1.23 -1.90 9.57
CA THR A 12 1.20 -0.44 9.58
C THR A 12 -0.23 0.06 9.80
N SER A 13 -0.40 1.11 10.60
CA SER A 13 -1.68 1.79 10.78
C SER A 13 -2.04 2.66 9.59
N MET A 14 -3.32 3.09 9.51
CA MET A 14 -3.75 4.01 8.47
C MET A 14 -3.12 5.40 8.62
N ASP A 15 -2.95 5.87 9.85
CA ASP A 15 -2.36 7.19 10.13
C ASP A 15 -0.89 7.25 9.70
N GLU A 16 -0.11 6.20 9.98
CA GLU A 16 1.27 6.08 9.52
C GLU A 16 1.35 6.07 7.98
N LEU A 17 0.48 5.31 7.32
CA LEU A 17 0.42 5.27 5.86
C LEU A 17 0.20 6.66 5.25
N ILE A 18 -0.76 7.42 5.80
CA ILE A 18 -1.08 8.78 5.34
C ILE A 18 0.10 9.72 5.59
N SER A 19 0.71 9.66 6.79
CA SER A 19 1.84 10.53 7.13
C SER A 19 3.06 10.35 6.21
N ILE A 20 3.34 9.12 5.76
CA ILE A 20 4.43 8.81 4.82
C ILE A 20 4.13 9.38 3.43
N ALA A 21 2.87 9.29 2.98
CA ALA A 21 2.45 9.88 1.72
C ALA A 21 2.51 11.42 1.74
N ASP A 22 2.07 12.05 2.83
CA ASP A 22 2.12 13.50 3.03
C ASP A 22 3.57 14.02 3.07
N ALA A 23 4.50 13.21 3.57
CA ALA A 23 5.93 13.49 3.55
C ALA A 23 6.57 13.34 2.15
N GLY A 24 5.84 12.84 1.15
CA GLY A 24 6.37 12.56 -0.19
C GLY A 24 7.30 11.33 -0.24
N GLU A 25 7.21 10.45 0.76
CA GLU A 25 8.03 9.23 0.86
C GLU A 25 7.29 7.99 0.34
N ILE A 26 7.98 6.85 0.30
CA ILE A 26 7.44 5.58 -0.18
C ILE A 26 7.58 4.45 0.84
N MET A 27 6.56 3.60 0.91
CA MET A 27 6.60 2.38 1.73
C MET A 27 7.54 1.33 1.11
N PRO A 28 8.24 0.52 1.94
CA PRO A 28 8.98 -0.63 1.43
C PRO A 28 8.09 -1.60 0.63
N PRO A 29 8.61 -2.27 -0.41
CA PRO A 29 7.81 -3.20 -1.18
C PRO A 29 7.20 -4.31 -0.31
N LYS A 30 5.89 -4.52 -0.42
CA LYS A 30 5.12 -5.57 0.27
C LYS A 30 5.06 -5.43 1.80
N SER A 31 5.23 -4.22 2.34
CA SER A 31 5.03 -3.93 3.77
C SER A 31 3.56 -3.69 4.16
N THR A 32 2.64 -3.57 3.19
CA THR A 32 1.21 -3.29 3.43
C THR A 32 0.29 -4.24 2.67
N TRP A 33 -0.87 -4.55 3.26
CA TRP A 33 -1.95 -5.34 2.64
C TRP A 33 -3.30 -4.67 2.89
N PHE A 34 -3.97 -4.27 1.81
CA PHE A 34 -5.33 -3.71 1.87
C PHE A 34 -6.38 -4.76 1.52
N GLU A 35 -7.50 -4.71 2.24
CA GLU A 35 -8.73 -5.48 1.99
C GLU A 35 -9.93 -4.51 2.09
N PRO A 36 -10.82 -4.45 1.09
CA PRO A 36 -10.75 -5.17 -0.19
C PRO A 36 -9.63 -4.63 -1.08
N LYS A 37 -9.08 -5.50 -1.93
CA LYS A 37 -8.20 -5.04 -3.00
C LYS A 37 -8.94 -4.05 -3.89
N LEU A 38 -8.26 -2.99 -4.31
CA LEU A 38 -8.77 -2.10 -5.35
C LEU A 38 -9.13 -2.97 -6.55
N ARG A 39 -10.40 -2.94 -6.96
CA ARG A 39 -10.85 -3.67 -8.14
C ARG A 39 -10.09 -3.15 -9.34
N SER A 40 -9.49 -4.05 -10.11
CA SER A 40 -8.86 -3.74 -11.40
C SER A 40 -9.93 -3.09 -12.29
N GLY A 41 -9.88 -1.77 -12.48
CA GLY A 41 -10.92 -1.04 -13.24
C GLY A 41 -11.24 0.38 -12.79
N LEU A 42 -10.49 1.00 -11.87
CA LEU A 42 -10.64 2.43 -11.58
C LEU A 42 -10.15 3.25 -12.79
N PHE A 43 -11.10 3.69 -13.64
CA PHE A 43 -10.86 4.67 -14.70
C PHE A 43 -11.05 6.08 -14.15
N ILE A 44 -9.99 6.90 -14.19
CA ILE A 44 -10.09 8.33 -13.92
C ILE A 44 -10.36 9.01 -15.26
N HIS A 45 -11.62 9.34 -15.54
CA HIS A 45 -11.99 10.23 -16.63
C HIS A 45 -12.03 11.66 -16.09
N LEU A 46 -10.99 12.43 -16.37
CA LEU A 46 -10.98 13.85 -16.07
C LEU A 46 -12.00 14.52 -17.01
N LEU A 47 -13.11 15.00 -16.44
CA LEU A 47 -14.02 15.87 -17.19
C LEU A 47 -13.25 17.17 -17.45
N SER A 48 -12.90 17.39 -18.72
CA SER A 48 -12.46 18.70 -19.19
C SER A 48 -13.70 19.60 -19.25
N GLU A 49 -13.55 20.89 -18.93
CA GLU A 49 -14.63 21.88 -19.15
C GLU A 49 -15.07 21.93 -20.62
#